data_AF-A0A4Q9PZ91-F1
#
_entry.id   AF-A0A4Q9PZ91-F1
#
_cell.length_a   1.000
_cell.length_b   1.000
_cell.length_c   1.000
_cell.angle_alpha   90.00
_cell.angle_beta   90.00
_cell.angle_gamma   90.00
#
_symmetry.space_group_name_H-M   'P 1'
#
loop_
_entity.id
_entity.type
_entity.pdbx_description
1 polymer ?
#
loop_
_entity_poly.entity_id
_entity_poly.type
_entity_poly.pdbx_seq_one_letter_code
_entity_poly.pdbx_strand_id
1 'polypeptide(L)'
;MSSDVRVAALEVVDQFVSHVQSGAEKPVNILDWTSKATLNVIGRVAFLHDFQAGNSPEAKQILGGRRRGVSRAAKYAGFLTLMLLRRFPILNDLPIAAIQSQGLAKVAIQTGVARELIRRNQDIVKNGDTKVSKDLLSRLLVAHAAGDISEEELYEQISTFIVSGHETTTQTLGFTIYELSRHPEIQAKLREELAAVKGEPTYDDFQARLPYLEAVLRETLRLYPGLPYIE
;
A
#
# COMPACT_ATOMS: atom_id res chain seq x y z
N MET A 1 16.00 -10.73 2.93
CA MET A 1 14.58 -10.52 2.61
C MET A 1 13.71 -10.46 3.86
N SER A 2 13.52 -11.54 4.66
CA SER A 2 12.67 -11.46 5.88
C SER A 2 13.14 -10.39 6.89
N SER A 3 14.46 -10.28 7.12
CA SER A 3 15.05 -9.24 7.98
C SER A 3 14.79 -7.82 7.48
N ASP A 4 14.88 -7.59 6.17
CA ASP A 4 14.85 -6.25 5.57
C ASP A 4 13.42 -5.69 5.54
N VAL A 5 12.44 -6.58 5.34
CA VAL A 5 11.01 -6.26 5.42
C VAL A 5 10.63 -5.91 6.84
N ARG A 6 11.12 -6.69 7.81
CA ARG A 6 10.93 -6.42 9.24
C ARG A 6 11.51 -5.05 9.61
N VAL A 7 12.77 -4.78 9.24
CA VAL A 7 13.40 -3.47 9.49
C VAL A 7 12.56 -2.34 8.89
N ALA A 8 12.09 -2.50 7.66
CA ALA A 8 11.26 -1.49 7.01
C ALA A 8 9.91 -1.25 7.71
N ALA A 9 9.29 -2.28 8.29
CA ALA A 9 8.06 -2.13 9.07
C ALA A 9 8.34 -1.51 10.45
N LEU A 10 9.33 -2.02 11.17
CA LEU A 10 9.67 -1.58 12.52
C LEU A 10 10.14 -0.13 12.55
N GLU A 11 10.90 0.33 11.55
CA GLU A 11 11.33 1.72 11.47
C GLU A 11 10.15 2.70 11.54
N VAL A 12 9.05 2.40 10.84
CA VAL A 12 7.84 3.24 10.87
C VAL A 12 7.11 3.14 12.21
N VAL A 13 7.07 1.93 12.79
CA VAL A 13 6.45 1.69 14.11
C VAL A 13 7.21 2.43 15.21
N ASP A 14 8.54 2.37 15.22
CA ASP A 14 9.40 3.05 16.20
C ASP A 14 9.26 4.57 16.09
N GLN A 15 9.19 5.10 14.87
CA GLN A 15 8.90 6.53 14.64
C GLN A 15 7.50 6.91 15.15
N PHE A 16 6.49 6.05 14.96
CA PHE A 16 5.15 6.28 15.45
C PHE A 16 5.09 6.25 16.99
N VAL A 17 5.70 5.24 17.63
CA VAL A 17 5.77 5.13 19.09
C VAL A 17 6.47 6.35 19.67
N SER A 18 7.61 6.75 19.09
CA SER A 18 8.35 7.96 19.50
C SER A 18 7.48 9.21 19.37
N HIS A 19 6.70 9.35 18.29
CA HIS A 19 5.79 10.47 18.07
C HIS A 19 4.65 10.53 19.10
N VAL A 20 4.11 9.39 19.50
CA VAL A 20 3.05 9.30 20.52
C VAL A 20 3.63 9.58 21.91
N GLN A 21 4.80 9.03 22.23
CA GLN A 21 5.47 9.21 23.53
C GLN A 21 5.99 10.62 23.77
N SER A 22 6.33 11.37 22.71
CA SER A 22 6.78 12.77 22.82
C SER A 22 5.68 13.76 23.26
N GLY A 23 4.55 13.27 23.79
CA GLY A 23 3.51 14.12 24.38
C GLY A 23 2.59 14.77 23.36
N ALA A 24 2.38 14.15 22.20
CA ALA A 24 1.37 14.63 21.25
C ALA A 24 -0.04 14.34 21.80
N GLU A 25 -0.56 15.18 22.70
CA GLU A 25 -1.98 15.17 23.16
C GLU A 25 -2.98 15.55 22.04
N LYS A 26 -2.67 15.23 20.78
CA LYS A 26 -3.48 15.57 19.62
C LYS A 26 -4.04 14.30 18.99
N PRO A 27 -5.26 14.35 18.43
CA PRO A 27 -5.76 13.28 17.59
C PRO A 27 -4.75 12.94 16.49
N VAL A 28 -4.27 11.69 16.48
CA VAL A 28 -3.31 11.22 15.47
C VAL A 28 -4.07 10.60 14.31
N ASN A 29 -3.75 11.06 13.10
CA ASN A 29 -4.26 10.42 11.89
C ASN A 29 -3.48 9.13 11.60
N ILE A 30 -4.00 7.99 12.05
CA ILE A 30 -3.34 6.69 11.88
C ILE A 30 -3.15 6.29 10.40
N LEU A 31 -3.94 6.86 9.50
CA LEU A 31 -3.83 6.60 8.06
C LEU A 31 -2.53 7.14 7.47
N ASP A 32 -1.92 8.17 8.05
CA ASP A 32 -0.62 8.66 7.61
C ASP A 32 0.50 7.67 7.95
N TRP A 33 0.40 6.99 9.10
CA TRP A 33 1.39 6.03 9.59
C TRP A 33 1.27 4.66 8.93
N THR A 34 0.05 4.15 8.82
CA THR A 34 -0.23 2.89 8.12
C THR A 34 0.12 2.97 6.63
N SER A 35 -0.04 4.14 6.00
CA SER A 35 0.38 4.36 4.61
C SER A 35 1.89 4.34 4.44
N LYS A 36 2.65 4.92 5.38
CA LYS A 36 4.11 4.85 5.38
C LYS A 36 4.59 3.41 5.57
N ALA A 37 4.02 2.69 6.55
CA ALA A 37 4.42 1.32 6.87
C ALA A 37 4.20 0.38 5.68
N THR A 38 3.02 0.40 5.09
CA THR A 38 2.69 -0.46 3.95
C THR A 38 3.49 -0.12 2.70
N LEU A 39 3.72 1.18 2.42
CA LEU A 39 4.56 1.62 1.30
C LEU A 39 6.01 1.13 1.48
N ASN A 40 6.56 1.23 2.69
CA ASN A 40 7.93 0.77 2.97
C ASN A 40 8.05 -0.76 2.82
N VAL A 41 7.04 -1.51 3.31
CA VAL A 41 6.99 -2.97 3.16
C VAL A 41 6.95 -3.39 1.70
N ILE A 42 6.03 -2.84 0.89
CA ILE A 42 5.95 -3.22 -0.53
C ILE A 42 7.18 -2.78 -1.32
N GLY A 43 7.77 -1.64 -0.98
CA GLY A 43 9.05 -1.19 -1.55
C GLY A 43 10.14 -2.23 -1.38
N ARG A 44 10.31 -2.77 -0.16
CA ARG A 44 11.32 -3.79 0.12
C ARG A 44 11.01 -5.13 -0.53
N VAL A 45 9.78 -5.61 -0.44
CA VAL A 45 9.40 -6.96 -0.89
C VAL A 45 9.36 -7.06 -2.42
N ALA A 46 8.73 -6.09 -3.08
CA ALA A 46 8.44 -6.19 -4.51
C ALA A 46 9.48 -5.45 -5.37
N PHE A 47 10.11 -4.39 -4.86
CA PHE A 47 10.90 -3.47 -5.66
C PHE A 47 12.36 -3.29 -5.21
N LEU A 48 12.79 -4.04 -4.18
CA LEU A 48 14.09 -3.88 -3.54
C LEU A 48 14.42 -2.42 -3.18
N HIS A 49 13.39 -1.65 -2.86
CA HIS A 49 13.47 -0.20 -2.69
C HIS A 49 13.20 0.22 -1.26
N ASP A 50 14.02 1.15 -0.78
CA ASP A 50 13.86 1.79 0.52
C ASP A 50 13.14 3.13 0.37
N PHE A 51 11.91 3.21 0.86
CA PHE A 51 11.17 4.46 0.87
C PHE A 51 11.50 5.35 2.08
N GLN A 52 12.44 4.92 2.94
CA GLN A 52 12.96 5.65 4.11
C GLN A 52 11.86 6.07 5.08
N ALA A 53 11.01 5.12 5.47
CA ALA A 53 9.84 5.36 6.31
C ALA A 53 8.87 6.44 5.75
N GLY A 54 8.85 6.59 4.42
CA GLY A 54 8.02 7.56 3.72
C GLY A 54 8.66 8.94 3.54
N ASN A 55 9.95 9.10 3.85
CA ASN A 55 10.65 10.39 3.78
C ASN A 55 11.39 10.61 2.45
N SER A 56 11.60 9.56 1.67
CA SER A 56 12.17 9.67 0.32
C SER A 56 11.33 10.60 -0.57
N PRO A 57 11.94 11.31 -1.55
CA PRO A 57 11.21 12.15 -2.49
C PRO A 57 10.07 11.41 -3.20
N GLU A 58 10.33 10.17 -3.61
CA GLU A 58 9.41 9.27 -4.30
C GLU A 58 8.22 8.91 -3.39
N ALA A 59 8.50 8.56 -2.12
CA ALA A 59 7.43 8.28 -1.17
C ALA A 59 6.58 9.51 -0.87
N LYS A 60 7.18 10.70 -0.72
CA LYS A 60 6.42 11.94 -0.51
C LYS A 60 5.51 12.25 -1.70
N GLN A 61 5.94 11.94 -2.91
CA GLN A 61 5.09 12.09 -4.10
C GLN A 61 3.91 11.11 -4.06
N ILE A 62 4.16 9.82 -3.79
CA ILE A 62 3.12 8.78 -3.68
C ILE A 62 2.13 9.10 -2.57
N LEU A 63 2.61 9.31 -1.34
CA LEU A 63 1.79 9.61 -0.16
C LEU A 63 1.05 10.95 -0.30
N GLY A 64 1.67 11.94 -0.94
CA GLY A 64 1.07 13.24 -1.24
C GLY A 64 -0.01 13.19 -2.32
N GLY A 65 -0.02 12.15 -3.17
CA GLY A 65 -1.09 11.90 -4.14
C GLY A 65 -2.44 11.68 -3.46
N ARG A 66 -2.46 10.96 -2.33
CA ARG A 66 -3.67 10.69 -1.55
C ARG A 66 -4.33 11.95 -1.00
N ARG A 67 -3.53 12.90 -0.50
CA ARG A 67 -4.04 14.18 0.08
C ARG A 67 -4.57 15.13 -0.99
N ARG A 68 -4.08 15.01 -2.23
CA ARG A 68 -4.52 15.83 -3.37
C ARG A 68 -5.79 15.31 -4.03
N GLY A 69 -6.29 14.16 -3.60
CA GLY A 69 -7.48 13.52 -4.14
C GLY A 69 -8.76 13.81 -3.36
N VAL A 70 -9.61 14.59 -4.02
CA VAL A 70 -11.08 14.54 -3.94
C VAL A 70 -11.73 15.37 -2.82
N SER A 71 -12.19 16.57 -3.19
CA SER A 71 -13.16 17.35 -2.40
C SER A 71 -14.39 16.50 -2.08
N ARG A 72 -15.14 16.82 -1.00
CA ARG A 72 -16.38 16.08 -0.66
C ARG A 72 -17.32 15.94 -1.87
N ALA A 73 -17.46 17.01 -2.66
CA ALA A 73 -18.24 17.01 -3.89
C ALA A 73 -17.69 16.03 -4.94
N ALA A 74 -16.38 15.96 -5.12
CA ALA A 74 -15.77 15.04 -6.07
C ALA A 74 -15.86 13.55 -5.64
N LYS A 75 -16.04 13.25 -4.34
CA LYS A 75 -16.24 11.86 -3.85
C LYS A 75 -17.64 11.36 -4.21
N TYR A 76 -18.64 12.19 -3.95
CA TYR A 76 -20.02 11.90 -4.35
C TYR A 76 -20.17 11.89 -5.87
N ALA A 77 -19.60 12.88 -6.56
CA ALA A 77 -19.64 12.94 -8.01
C ALA A 77 -18.88 11.76 -8.65
N GLY A 78 -17.72 11.35 -8.12
CA GLY A 78 -16.98 10.19 -8.60
C GLY A 78 -17.78 8.89 -8.45
N PHE A 79 -18.38 8.65 -7.27
CA PHE A 79 -19.24 7.50 -7.05
C PHE A 79 -20.46 7.48 -7.98
N LEU A 80 -21.14 8.63 -8.13
CA LEU A 80 -22.29 8.76 -9.02
C LEU A 80 -21.89 8.58 -10.49
N THR A 81 -20.73 9.12 -10.89
CA THR A 81 -20.18 9.00 -12.24
C THR A 81 -19.88 7.55 -12.58
N LEU A 82 -19.25 6.79 -11.68
CA LEU A 82 -19.02 5.35 -11.89
C LEU A 82 -20.34 4.58 -12.03
N MET A 83 -21.36 4.90 -11.22
CA MET A 83 -22.70 4.31 -11.35
C MET A 83 -23.36 4.64 -12.70
N LEU A 84 -23.20 5.87 -13.18
CA LEU A 84 -23.78 6.34 -14.44
C LEU A 84 -23.06 5.76 -15.66
N LEU A 85 -21.72 5.75 -15.66
CA LEU A 85 -20.91 5.10 -16.71
C LEU A 85 -21.24 3.62 -16.82
N ARG A 86 -21.45 2.94 -15.67
CA ARG A 86 -21.87 1.54 -15.64
C ARG A 86 -23.26 1.32 -16.23
N ARG A 87 -24.21 2.22 -15.94
CA ARG A 87 -25.58 2.10 -16.48
C ARG A 87 -25.65 2.49 -17.96
N PHE A 88 -24.79 3.41 -18.39
CA PHE A 88 -24.77 3.98 -19.73
C PHE A 88 -23.34 4.00 -20.28
N PRO A 89 -22.87 2.88 -20.89
CA PRO A 89 -21.50 2.75 -21.40
C PRO A 89 -21.11 3.81 -22.43
N ILE A 90 -22.10 4.39 -23.13
CA ILE A 90 -21.92 5.49 -24.09
C ILE A 90 -21.31 6.75 -23.47
N LEU A 91 -21.37 6.90 -22.13
CA LEU A 91 -20.76 8.03 -21.42
C LEU A 91 -19.23 7.92 -21.35
N ASN A 92 -18.63 6.75 -21.59
CA ASN A 92 -17.16 6.58 -21.61
C ASN A 92 -16.49 7.30 -22.80
N ASP A 93 -17.22 7.48 -23.91
CA ASP A 93 -16.71 8.16 -25.10
C ASP A 93 -16.85 9.68 -25.02
N LEU A 94 -17.50 10.20 -23.97
CA LEU A 94 -17.66 11.64 -23.77
C LEU A 94 -16.39 12.24 -23.11
N PRO A 95 -15.86 13.36 -23.61
CA PRO A 95 -14.66 14.01 -23.08
C PRO A 95 -14.94 14.76 -21.76
N ILE A 96 -15.33 14.03 -20.72
CA ILE A 96 -15.64 14.59 -19.39
C ILE A 96 -14.33 14.63 -18.58
N ALA A 97 -13.87 15.84 -18.26
CA ALA A 97 -12.62 16.05 -17.50
C ALA A 97 -12.59 15.32 -16.13
N ALA A 98 -13.75 15.06 -15.51
CA ALA A 98 -13.86 14.29 -14.28
C ALA A 98 -13.49 12.80 -14.43
N ILE A 99 -13.70 12.21 -15.62
CA ILE A 99 -13.34 10.81 -15.92
C ILE A 99 -11.84 10.71 -16.17
N GLN A 100 -11.27 11.66 -16.92
CA GLN A 100 -9.85 11.67 -17.27
C GLN A 100 -8.95 12.07 -16.08
N SER A 101 -9.39 12.99 -15.21
CA SER A 101 -8.55 13.52 -14.12
C SER A 101 -8.24 12.54 -12.97
N GLN A 102 -9.07 11.51 -12.76
CA GLN A 102 -8.84 10.55 -11.66
C GLN A 102 -7.69 9.58 -11.95
N GLY A 103 -7.50 9.18 -13.21
CA GLY A 103 -6.37 8.34 -13.64
C GLY A 103 -5.08 9.13 -13.80
N LEU A 104 -5.13 10.31 -14.42
CA LEU A 104 -3.94 11.03 -14.89
C LEU A 104 -2.99 11.50 -13.77
N ALA A 105 -3.51 12.04 -12.67
CA ALA A 105 -2.66 12.52 -11.57
C ALA A 105 -2.02 11.35 -10.79
N LYS A 106 -2.74 10.22 -10.69
CA LYS A 106 -2.27 8.99 -10.05
C LYS A 106 -1.18 8.35 -10.91
N VAL A 107 -1.45 8.17 -12.20
CA VAL A 107 -0.52 7.60 -13.19
C VAL A 107 0.73 8.47 -13.35
N ALA A 108 0.63 9.79 -13.51
CA ALA A 108 1.80 10.65 -13.77
C ALA A 108 2.81 10.71 -12.61
N ILE A 109 2.34 10.72 -11.36
CA ILE A 109 3.20 10.64 -10.17
C ILE A 109 3.91 9.27 -10.11
N GLN A 110 3.20 8.22 -10.53
CA GLN A 110 3.68 6.84 -10.43
C GLN A 110 4.63 6.46 -11.56
N THR A 111 4.44 7.01 -12.76
CA THR A 111 5.40 6.87 -13.86
C THR A 111 6.76 7.44 -13.46
N GLY A 112 6.80 8.54 -12.70
CA GLY A 112 8.05 9.11 -12.17
C GLY A 112 8.79 8.17 -11.22
N VAL A 113 8.06 7.54 -10.29
CA VAL A 113 8.65 6.56 -9.36
C VAL A 113 9.07 5.29 -10.10
N ALA A 114 8.24 4.79 -11.01
CA ALA A 114 8.57 3.61 -11.81
C ALA A 114 9.83 3.81 -12.66
N ARG A 115 9.99 4.98 -13.29
CA ARG A 115 11.23 5.38 -13.99
C ARG A 115 12.44 5.32 -13.09
N GLU A 116 12.36 5.89 -11.89
CA GLU A 116 13.50 5.88 -10.97
C GLU A 116 13.84 4.46 -10.49
N LEU A 117 12.83 3.62 -10.23
CA LEU A 117 13.02 2.22 -9.86
C LEU A 117 13.72 1.42 -10.97
N ILE A 118 13.28 1.56 -12.22
CA ILE A 118 13.92 0.92 -13.36
C ILE A 118 15.35 1.44 -13.49
N ARG A 119 15.55 2.76 -13.48
CA ARG A 119 16.87 3.40 -13.64
C ARG A 119 17.89 2.90 -12.62
N ARG A 120 17.51 2.77 -11.34
CA ARG A 120 18.39 2.28 -10.27
C ARG A 120 18.74 0.79 -10.40
N ASN A 121 17.90 0.02 -11.10
CA ASN A 121 18.01 -1.44 -11.17
C ASN A 121 18.34 -1.96 -12.58
N GLN A 122 18.76 -1.09 -13.51
CA GLN A 122 19.13 -1.50 -14.88
C GLN A 122 20.29 -2.51 -14.91
N ASP A 123 21.15 -2.48 -13.90
CA ASP A 123 22.33 -3.34 -13.84
C ASP A 123 21.99 -4.81 -13.57
N ILE A 124 20.78 -5.09 -13.05
CA ILE A 124 20.25 -6.46 -12.89
C ILE A 124 20.25 -7.21 -14.23
N VAL A 125 19.88 -6.52 -15.31
CA VAL A 125 19.83 -7.10 -16.66
C VAL A 125 21.22 -7.11 -17.30
N LYS A 126 22.04 -6.07 -17.09
CA LYS A 126 23.35 -5.92 -17.74
C LYS A 126 24.38 -6.96 -17.30
N ASN A 127 24.33 -7.40 -16.04
CA ASN A 127 25.33 -8.32 -15.50
C ASN A 127 25.08 -9.78 -15.88
N GLY A 128 24.02 -10.09 -16.63
CA GLY A 128 23.68 -11.46 -17.03
C GLY A 128 23.36 -12.38 -15.84
N ASP A 129 23.22 -11.81 -14.64
CA ASP A 129 23.02 -12.52 -13.38
C ASP A 129 21.55 -12.95 -13.28
N THR A 130 21.21 -13.92 -14.14
CA THR A 130 19.91 -14.61 -14.18
C THR A 130 19.72 -15.55 -12.99
N LYS A 131 20.53 -15.43 -11.94
CA LYS A 131 20.11 -15.77 -10.57
C LYS A 131 19.08 -14.73 -10.11
N VAL A 132 17.93 -14.76 -10.80
CA VAL A 132 16.78 -13.88 -10.64
C VAL A 132 16.49 -13.71 -9.16
N SER A 133 16.71 -12.50 -8.66
CA SER A 133 16.19 -12.12 -7.36
C SER A 133 14.68 -12.41 -7.35
N LYS A 134 14.19 -13.01 -6.25
CA LYS A 134 12.80 -13.50 -6.15
C LYS A 134 11.75 -12.38 -6.13
N ASP A 135 12.15 -11.11 -6.25
CA ASP A 135 11.25 -9.96 -6.22
C ASP A 135 10.58 -9.71 -7.58
N LEU A 136 9.54 -8.88 -7.53
CA LEU A 136 8.69 -8.58 -8.67
C LEU A 136 9.40 -7.70 -9.70
N LEU A 137 10.14 -6.67 -9.27
CA LEU A 137 10.83 -5.76 -10.17
C LEU A 137 11.85 -6.49 -11.04
N SER A 138 12.67 -7.34 -10.44
CA SER A 138 13.64 -8.16 -11.17
C SER A 138 12.98 -9.03 -12.23
N ARG A 139 11.83 -9.64 -11.90
CA ARG A 139 11.06 -10.45 -12.87
C ARG A 139 10.49 -9.62 -14.01
N LEU A 140 9.95 -8.43 -13.72
CA LEU A 140 9.42 -7.53 -14.74
C LEU A 140 10.53 -7.01 -15.66
N LEU A 141 11.71 -6.69 -15.11
CA LEU A 141 12.88 -6.29 -15.90
C LEU A 141 13.38 -7.40 -16.82
N VAL A 142 13.41 -8.64 -16.34
CA VAL A 142 13.79 -9.81 -17.16
C VAL A 142 12.76 -10.08 -18.26
N ALA A 143 11.46 -10.03 -17.95
CA ALA A 143 10.39 -10.19 -18.94
C ALA A 143 10.48 -9.11 -20.03
N HIS A 144 10.73 -7.86 -19.65
CA HIS A 144 10.94 -6.78 -20.60
C HIS A 144 12.18 -7.01 -21.49
N ALA A 145 13.30 -7.43 -20.89
CA ALA A 145 14.53 -7.73 -21.62
C ALA A 145 14.38 -8.92 -22.60
N ALA A 146 13.50 -9.88 -22.27
CA ALA A 146 13.14 -10.99 -23.14
C ALA A 146 12.18 -10.59 -24.28
N GLY A 147 11.60 -9.40 -24.23
CA GLY A 147 10.59 -8.93 -25.19
C GLY A 147 9.17 -9.41 -24.90
N ASP A 148 8.91 -10.00 -23.72
CA ASP A 148 7.59 -10.50 -23.32
C ASP A 148 6.62 -9.36 -22.96
N ILE A 149 7.15 -8.22 -22.52
CA ILE A 149 6.39 -7.00 -22.21
C ILE A 149 7.07 -5.76 -22.79
N SER A 150 6.28 -4.80 -23.24
CA SER A 150 6.74 -3.49 -23.68
C SER A 150 7.24 -2.63 -22.52
N GLU A 151 7.96 -1.54 -22.85
CA GLU A 151 8.42 -0.59 -21.84
C GLU A 151 7.23 0.11 -21.13
N GLU A 152 6.16 0.38 -21.89
CA GLU A 152 4.92 0.97 -21.36
C GLU A 152 4.26 0.04 -20.34
N GLU A 153 4.08 -1.24 -20.70
CA GLU A 153 3.54 -2.25 -19.79
C GLU A 153 4.40 -2.41 -18.54
N LEU A 154 5.74 -2.35 -18.66
CA LEU A 154 6.64 -2.40 -17.50
C LEU A 154 6.36 -1.24 -16.52
N TYR A 155 6.22 -0.01 -17.01
CA TYR A 155 5.88 1.15 -16.17
C TYR A 155 4.50 1.01 -15.52
N GLU A 156 3.51 0.54 -16.27
CA GLU A 156 2.15 0.34 -15.80
C GLU A 156 2.05 -0.73 -14.71
N GLN A 157 2.74 -1.86 -14.89
CA GLN A 157 2.76 -2.93 -13.89
C GLN A 157 3.41 -2.46 -12.59
N ILE A 158 4.58 -1.82 -12.66
CA ILE A 158 5.25 -1.27 -11.46
C ILE A 158 4.33 -0.30 -10.73
N SER A 159 3.70 0.62 -11.46
CA SER A 159 2.78 1.61 -10.91
C SER A 159 1.57 0.94 -10.23
N THR A 160 0.96 -0.02 -10.92
CA THR A 160 -0.21 -0.78 -10.44
C THR A 160 0.09 -1.52 -9.15
N PHE A 161 1.23 -2.21 -9.06
CA PHE A 161 1.59 -2.97 -7.87
C PHE A 161 1.90 -2.07 -6.68
N ILE A 162 2.64 -0.97 -6.88
CA ILE A 162 2.88 0.01 -5.81
C ILE A 162 1.55 0.50 -5.24
N VAL A 163 0.63 0.95 -6.09
CA VAL A 163 -0.68 1.48 -5.68
C VAL A 163 -1.51 0.43 -4.96
N SER A 164 -1.82 -0.65 -5.67
CA SER A 164 -2.86 -1.58 -5.27
C SER A 164 -2.46 -2.33 -4.01
N GLY A 165 -1.17 -2.62 -3.86
CA GLY A 165 -0.67 -3.36 -2.70
C GLY A 165 -0.57 -2.52 -1.41
N HIS A 166 -0.30 -1.21 -1.50
CA HIS A 166 -0.19 -0.37 -0.29
C HIS A 166 -1.50 0.30 0.12
N GLU A 167 -2.30 0.84 -0.81
CA GLU A 167 -3.48 1.65 -0.47
C GLU A 167 -4.59 0.81 0.20
N THR A 168 -4.80 -0.43 -0.25
CA THR A 168 -5.81 -1.35 0.29
C THR A 168 -5.44 -1.82 1.69
N THR A 169 -4.19 -2.23 1.88
CA THR A 169 -3.64 -2.63 3.18
C THR A 169 -3.63 -1.46 4.17
N THR A 170 -3.28 -0.26 3.71
CA THR A 170 -3.34 0.99 4.50
C THR A 170 -4.72 1.20 5.10
N GLN A 171 -5.77 1.07 4.28
CA GLN A 171 -7.14 1.26 4.73
C GLN A 171 -7.57 0.20 5.73
N THR A 172 -7.26 -1.07 5.44
CA THR A 172 -7.56 -2.19 6.34
C THR A 172 -6.92 -2.01 7.72
N LEU A 173 -5.63 -1.65 7.77
CA LEU A 173 -4.94 -1.37 9.03
C LEU A 173 -5.52 -0.13 9.74
N GLY A 174 -5.84 0.91 8.98
CA GLY A 174 -6.47 2.12 9.51
C GLY A 174 -7.80 1.84 10.20
N PHE A 175 -8.69 1.09 9.55
CA PHE A 175 -9.98 0.69 10.13
C PHE A 175 -9.82 -0.28 11.29
N THR A 176 -8.86 -1.21 11.23
CA THR A 176 -8.56 -2.12 12.34
C THR A 176 -8.19 -1.32 13.59
N ILE A 177 -7.24 -0.38 13.47
CA ILE A 177 -6.81 0.44 14.61
C ILE A 177 -7.93 1.37 15.08
N TYR A 178 -8.72 1.91 14.16
CA TYR A 178 -9.90 2.71 14.48
C TYR A 178 -10.91 1.93 15.32
N GLU A 179 -11.29 0.72 14.92
CA GLU A 179 -12.24 -0.11 15.66
C GLU A 179 -11.68 -0.57 17.01
N LEU A 180 -10.39 -0.93 17.07
CA LEU A 180 -9.72 -1.25 18.33
C LEU A 180 -9.68 -0.06 19.30
N SER A 181 -9.54 1.17 18.81
CA SER A 181 -9.59 2.37 19.65
C SER A 181 -10.97 2.65 20.24
N ARG A 182 -12.03 2.12 19.62
CA ARG A 182 -13.42 2.27 20.03
C ARG A 182 -13.92 1.14 20.92
N HIS A 183 -13.20 0.02 20.96
CA HIS A 183 -13.56 -1.18 21.72
C HIS A 183 -12.37 -1.61 22.61
N PRO A 184 -12.12 -0.89 23.73
CA PRO A 184 -10.97 -1.15 24.60
C PRO A 184 -10.91 -2.58 25.15
N GLU A 185 -12.06 -3.21 25.38
CA GLU A 185 -12.18 -4.60 25.81
C GLU A 185 -11.68 -5.60 24.75
N ILE A 186 -11.99 -5.35 23.47
CA ILE A 186 -11.49 -6.15 22.34
C ILE A 186 -9.98 -5.92 22.20
N GLN A 187 -9.52 -4.67 22.35
CA GLN A 187 -8.11 -4.32 22.30
C GLN A 187 -7.31 -5.00 23.42
N ALA A 188 -7.82 -5.01 24.65
CA ALA A 188 -7.17 -5.65 25.79
C ALA A 188 -7.02 -7.16 25.54
N LYS A 189 -8.09 -7.83 25.12
CA LYS A 189 -8.07 -9.25 24.78
C LYS A 189 -7.09 -9.58 23.65
N LEU A 190 -7.01 -8.74 22.61
CA LEU A 190 -6.04 -8.92 21.54
C LEU A 190 -4.60 -8.76 22.05
N ARG A 191 -4.33 -7.80 22.93
CA ARG A 191 -3.00 -7.62 23.54
C ARG A 191 -2.59 -8.83 24.37
N GLU A 192 -3.52 -9.45 25.08
CA GLU A 192 -3.25 -10.69 25.84
C GLU A 192 -2.82 -11.83 24.92
N GLU A 193 -3.51 -12.04 23.79
CA GLU A 193 -3.12 -13.03 22.79
C GLU A 193 -1.74 -12.74 22.20
N LEU A 194 -1.48 -11.47 21.80
CA LEU A 194 -0.21 -11.06 21.23
C LEU A 194 0.96 -11.21 22.24
N ALA A 195 0.72 -10.96 23.53
CA ALA A 195 1.73 -11.10 24.59
C ALA A 195 2.11 -12.56 24.87
N ALA A 196 1.28 -13.53 24.47
CA ALA A 196 1.59 -14.95 24.61
C ALA A 196 2.65 -15.42 23.60
N VAL A 197 2.83 -14.70 22.48
CA VAL A 197 3.89 -14.98 21.51
C VAL A 197 5.22 -14.47 22.04
N LYS A 198 6.14 -15.39 22.33
CA LYS A 198 7.49 -15.05 22.82
C LYS A 198 8.43 -14.80 21.66
N GLY A 199 9.04 -13.61 21.64
CA GLY A 199 9.98 -13.22 20.58
C GLY A 199 9.27 -12.64 19.36
N GLU A 200 9.96 -12.63 18.22
CA GLU A 200 9.41 -12.12 16.97
C GLU A 200 8.36 -13.10 16.39
N PRO A 201 7.13 -12.66 16.10
CA PRO A 201 6.11 -13.52 15.50
C PRO A 201 6.55 -14.03 14.12
N THR A 202 6.44 -15.34 13.92
CA THR A 202 6.64 -15.99 12.62
C THR A 202 5.33 -16.17 11.87
N TYR A 203 5.40 -16.48 10.57
CA TYR A 203 4.20 -16.80 9.79
C TYR A 203 3.38 -17.95 10.40
N ASP A 204 4.05 -18.96 10.97
CA ASP A 204 3.39 -20.10 11.60
C ASP A 204 2.69 -19.70 12.91
N ASP A 205 3.22 -18.72 13.64
CA ASP A 205 2.54 -18.17 14.83
C ASP A 205 1.21 -17.51 14.47
N PHE A 206 1.14 -16.82 13.32
CA PHE A 206 -0.12 -16.22 12.86
C PHE A 206 -1.23 -17.25 12.66
N GLN A 207 -0.91 -18.40 12.07
CA GLN A 207 -1.90 -19.45 11.82
C GLN A 207 -2.24 -20.26 13.06
N ALA A 208 -1.24 -20.59 13.89
CA ALA A 208 -1.41 -21.53 14.98
C ALA A 208 -1.71 -20.89 16.34
N ARG A 209 -1.32 -19.62 16.55
CA ARG A 209 -1.31 -18.97 17.87
C ARG A 209 -2.05 -17.65 17.96
N LEU A 210 -2.44 -17.06 16.82
CA LEU A 210 -3.10 -15.76 16.77
C LEU A 210 -4.53 -15.80 16.15
N PRO A 211 -5.41 -16.75 16.55
CA PRO A 211 -6.75 -16.85 15.98
C PRO A 211 -7.63 -15.62 16.27
N TYR A 212 -7.42 -14.91 17.39
CA TYR A 212 -8.18 -13.72 17.72
C TYR A 212 -7.73 -12.51 16.90
N LEU A 213 -6.43 -12.35 16.62
CA LEU A 213 -5.94 -11.39 15.63
C LEU A 213 -6.59 -11.64 14.27
N GLU A 214 -6.63 -12.89 13.82
CA GLU A 214 -7.31 -13.24 12.56
C GLU A 214 -8.79 -12.87 12.59
N ALA A 215 -9.50 -13.17 13.68
CA ALA A 215 -10.90 -12.79 13.85
C ALA A 215 -11.10 -11.27 13.79
N VAL A 216 -10.24 -10.48 14.43
CA VAL A 216 -10.27 -9.01 14.38
C VAL A 216 -10.06 -8.51 12.96
N LEU A 217 -9.08 -9.04 12.23
CA LEU A 217 -8.81 -8.65 10.84
C LEU A 217 -9.98 -9.02 9.92
N ARG A 218 -10.54 -10.22 10.07
CA ARG A 218 -11.70 -10.68 9.30
C ARG A 218 -12.93 -9.82 9.56
N GLU A 219 -13.17 -9.45 10.82
CA GLU A 219 -14.30 -8.58 11.17
C GLU A 219 -14.12 -7.16 10.63
N THR A 220 -12.90 -6.61 10.68
CA THR A 220 -12.59 -5.34 10.01
C THR A 220 -12.90 -5.43 8.52
N LEU A 221 -12.50 -6.51 7.83
CA LEU A 221 -12.77 -6.67 6.40
C LEU A 221 -14.26 -6.89 6.09
N ARG A 222 -15.02 -7.49 7.02
CA ARG A 222 -16.48 -7.64 6.91
C ARG A 222 -17.19 -6.28 7.01
N LEU A 223 -16.74 -5.41 7.91
CA LEU A 223 -17.31 -4.08 8.13
C LEU A 223 -16.82 -3.04 7.10
N TYR A 224 -15.55 -3.13 6.74
CA TYR A 224 -14.83 -2.18 5.90
C TYR A 224 -14.08 -2.92 4.78
N PRO A 225 -14.79 -3.53 3.82
CA PRO A 225 -14.14 -4.20 2.69
C PRO A 225 -13.33 -3.18 1.88
N GLY A 226 -12.09 -3.55 1.51
CA GLY A 226 -11.22 -2.70 0.69
C GLY A 226 -11.83 -2.39 -0.68
N LEU A 227 -12.67 -3.29 -1.19
CA LEU A 227 -13.55 -3.10 -2.35
C LEU A 227 -14.97 -3.55 -1.97
N PRO A 228 -15.89 -2.62 -1.63
CA PRO A 228 -17.27 -2.98 -1.26
C PRO A 228 -18.08 -3.55 -2.44
N TYR A 229 -17.60 -3.37 -3.67
CA TYR A 229 -18.17 -3.94 -4.87
C TYR A 229 -17.03 -4.61 -5.64
N ILE A 230 -17.20 -5.90 -5.91
CA ILE A 230 -16.34 -6.69 -6.79
C ILE A 230 -17.21 -7.02 -8.01
N GLU A 231 -16.68 -6.77 -9.21
CA GLU A 231 -17.32 -7.12 -10.48
C GLU A 231 -17.14 -8.60 -10.81
#